data_AF-A0A2G1X6F5-F1
#
_entry.id   AF-A0A2G1X6F5-F1
#
_cell.length_a   1.000
_cell.length_b   1.000
_cell.length_c   1.000
_cell.angle_alpha   90.00
_cell.angle_beta   90.00
_cell.angle_gamma   90.00
#
_symmetry.space_group_name_H-M   'P 1'
#
loop_
_entity.id
_entity.type
_entity.pdbx_description
1 polymer ?
#
loop_
_entity_poly.entity_id
_entity_poly.type
_entity_poly.pdbx_seq_one_letter_code
_entity_poly.pdbx_strand_id
1 'polypeptide(L)'
;MPEATDLEELKRGTELVKRGFAQMQKGGVIMDVVNREQARIAEDAGAVAVMVLEHVPADIRKRGGVARMPDPERVPEIIDEVSIPVMG
;
A
#
# COMPACT_ATOMS: atom_id res chain seq x y z
N MET A 1 2.79 -24.48 1.91
CA MET A 1 2.72 -23.10 2.45
C MET A 1 4.16 -22.65 2.60
N PRO A 2 4.56 -21.47 2.11
CA PRO A 2 5.91 -20.99 2.40
C PRO A 2 6.05 -20.93 3.92
N GLU A 3 7.14 -21.46 4.46
CA GLU A 3 7.41 -21.40 5.90
C GLU A 3 7.31 -19.93 6.33
N ALA A 4 6.51 -19.65 7.37
CA ALA A 4 6.43 -18.33 7.93
C ALA A 4 7.85 -17.92 8.33
N THR A 5 8.36 -16.82 7.77
CA THR A 5 9.66 -16.30 8.19
C THR A 5 9.58 -15.99 9.67
N ASP A 6 10.36 -16.70 10.48
CA ASP A 6 10.55 -16.35 11.87
C ASP A 6 11.44 -15.11 11.95
N LEU A 7 10.86 -13.98 12.35
CA LEU A 7 11.59 -12.72 12.50
C LEU A 7 12.53 -12.74 13.71
N GLU A 8 12.33 -13.66 14.66
CA GLU A 8 13.18 -13.77 15.85
C GLU A 8 14.59 -14.29 15.51
N GLU A 9 14.75 -15.01 14.39
CA GLU A 9 16.05 -15.46 13.91
C GLU A 9 16.89 -14.30 13.34
N LEU A 10 16.24 -13.27 12.81
CA LEU A 10 16.89 -12.08 12.26
C LEU A 10 17.17 -11.08 13.39
N LYS A 11 18.39 -11.07 13.93
CA LYS A 11 18.70 -10.23 15.10
C LYS A 11 18.97 -8.75 14.78
N ARG A 12 19.48 -8.44 13.58
CA ARG A 12 19.90 -7.08 13.14
C ARG A 12 19.88 -6.98 11.61
N GLY A 13 19.90 -5.74 11.10
CA GLY A 13 20.18 -5.44 9.69
C GLY A 13 18.96 -5.02 8.88
N THR A 14 19.20 -4.63 7.63
CA THR A 14 18.20 -4.09 6.69
C THR A 14 17.03 -5.06 6.47
N GLU A 15 17.31 -6.36 6.46
CA GLU A 15 16.31 -7.40 6.23
C GLU A 15 15.28 -7.45 7.36
N LEU A 16 15.74 -7.43 8.62
CA LEU A 16 14.86 -7.39 9.79
C LEU A 16 13.94 -6.18 9.76
N VAL A 17 14.47 -5.00 9.44
CA VAL A 17 13.69 -3.75 9.43
C VAL A 17 12.61 -3.80 8.34
N LYS A 18 12.97 -4.22 7.12
CA LYS A 18 12.01 -4.31 6.00
C LYS A 18 10.93 -5.36 6.24
N ARG A 19 11.29 -6.54 6.75
CA ARG A 19 10.32 -7.58 7.09
C ARG A 19 9.47 -7.21 8.30
N GLY A 20 10.06 -6.52 9.29
CA GLY A 20 9.35 -6.00 10.45
C GLY A 20 8.28 -4.98 10.07
N PHE A 21 8.58 -4.09 9.13
CA PHE A 21 7.57 -3.18 8.56
C PHE A 21 6.40 -3.97 7.97
N ALA A 22 6.67 -4.93 7.07
CA ALA A 22 5.63 -5.77 6.46
C ALA A 22 4.77 -6.54 7.48
N GLN A 23 5.36 -6.97 8.60
CA GLN A 23 4.65 -7.68 9.66
C GLN A 23 3.62 -6.79 10.37
N MET A 24 3.85 -5.47 10.45
CA MET A 24 2.89 -4.54 11.06
C MET A 24 1.57 -4.44 10.28
N GLN A 25 1.53 -4.86 9.00
CA GLN A 25 0.30 -4.88 8.19
C GLN A 25 -0.46 -6.22 8.30
N LYS A 26 0.07 -7.20 9.06
CA LYS A 26 -0.55 -8.53 9.18
C LYS A 26 -1.95 -8.44 9.79
N GLY A 27 -2.91 -9.08 9.14
CA GLY A 27 -4.31 -9.13 9.60
C GLY A 27 -5.16 -7.94 9.17
N GLY A 28 -4.58 -6.99 8.44
CA GLY A 28 -5.30 -5.85 7.87
C GLY A 28 -5.68 -6.01 6.41
N VAL A 29 -6.34 -4.97 5.89
CA VAL A 29 -6.67 -4.81 4.46
C VAL A 29 -5.92 -3.59 3.92
N ILE A 30 -5.31 -3.75 2.75
CA ILE A 30 -4.68 -2.66 1.97
C ILE A 30 -5.64 -2.32 0.82
N MET A 31 -5.99 -1.05 0.66
CA MET A 31 -6.97 -0.62 -0.34
C MET A 31 -6.33 0.19 -1.47
N ASP A 32 -6.68 -0.16 -2.71
CA ASP A 32 -6.31 0.61 -3.91
C ASP A 32 -7.09 1.93 -3.95
N VAL A 33 -6.39 3.04 -4.17
CA VAL A 33 -6.97 4.39 -4.23
C VAL A 33 -6.36 5.21 -5.37
N VAL A 34 -7.15 6.09 -5.97
CA VAL A 34 -6.71 6.96 -7.09
C VAL A 34 -6.80 8.46 -6.78
N ASN A 35 -7.33 8.83 -5.62
CA ASN A 35 -7.47 10.21 -5.16
C ASN A 35 -7.55 10.32 -3.62
N ARG A 36 -7.51 11.55 -3.10
CA ARG A 36 -7.56 11.85 -1.65
C ARG A 36 -8.84 11.36 -0.98
N GLU A 37 -9.99 11.56 -1.62
CA GLU A 37 -11.29 11.16 -1.06
C GLU A 37 -11.34 9.66 -0.81
N GLN A 38 -10.87 8.84 -1.77
CA GLN A 38 -10.78 7.40 -1.61
C GLN A 38 -9.79 6.99 -0.51
N ALA A 39 -8.65 7.68 -0.40
CA ALA A 39 -7.68 7.44 0.66
C ALA A 39 -8.30 7.65 2.05
N ARG A 40 -9.00 8.77 2.25
CA ARG A 40 -9.72 9.05 3.48
C ARG A 40 -10.81 8.02 3.79
N ILE A 41 -11.62 7.65 2.79
CA ILE A 41 -12.65 6.61 2.96
C ILE A 41 -12.02 5.28 3.34
N ALA A 42 -10.87 4.91 2.77
CA ALA A 42 -10.18 3.67 3.09
C ALA A 42 -9.68 3.68 4.55
N GLU A 43 -9.10 4.78 5.00
CA GLU A 43 -8.67 4.95 6.40
C GLU A 43 -9.86 4.88 7.37
N ASP A 44 -10.94 5.61 7.09
CA ASP A 44 -12.17 5.60 7.90
C ASP A 44 -12.82 4.21 7.93
N ALA A 45 -12.66 3.41 6.88
CA ALA A 45 -13.13 2.02 6.81
C ALA A 45 -12.23 1.00 7.53
N GLY A 46 -11.10 1.45 8.10
CA GLY A 46 -10.17 0.60 8.86
C GLY A 46 -9.11 -0.11 8.00
N ALA A 47 -8.77 0.43 6.82
CA ALA A 47 -7.61 -0.04 6.08
C ALA A 47 -6.32 0.16 6.92
N VAL A 48 -5.39 -0.78 6.84
CA VAL A 48 -4.08 -0.65 7.54
C VAL A 48 -3.03 0.07 6.71
N ALA A 49 -3.29 0.23 5.40
CA ALA A 49 -2.49 0.98 4.44
C ALA A 49 -3.31 1.22 3.17
N VAL A 50 -2.85 2.14 2.31
CA VAL A 50 -3.42 2.38 0.98
C VAL A 50 -2.38 2.19 -0.12
N MET A 51 -2.83 1.75 -1.30
CA MET A 51 -2.02 1.61 -2.51
C MET A 51 -2.43 2.66 -3.55
N VAL A 52 -1.50 3.52 -3.92
CA VAL A 52 -1.75 4.60 -4.88
C VAL A 52 -1.58 4.09 -6.30
N LEU A 53 -2.58 4.35 -7.14
CA LEU A 53 -2.58 3.94 -8.54
C LEU A 53 -3.08 5.08 -9.43
N GLU A 54 -2.70 5.05 -10.71
CA GLU A 54 -3.28 5.95 -11.73
C GLU A 54 -4.77 5.63 -11.97
N HIS A 55 -5.10 4.34 -11.99
CA HIS A 55 -6.43 3.79 -12.20
C HIS A 55 -6.57 2.47 -11.45
N VAL A 56 -7.78 2.13 -11.02
CA VAL A 56 -8.04 0.83 -10.38
C VAL A 56 -7.87 -0.33 -11.39
N PRO A 57 -7.47 -1.53 -10.95
CA PRO A 57 -7.19 -2.66 -11.84
C PRO A 57 -8.36 -3.03 -12.78
N ALA A 58 -9.60 -2.85 -12.34
CA ALA A 58 -10.79 -3.08 -13.17
C ALA A 58 -10.83 -2.13 -14.38
N ASP A 59 -10.52 -0.86 -14.18
CA ASP A 59 -10.50 0.16 -15.24
C ASP A 59 -9.31 -0.04 -16.18
N ILE A 60 -8.14 -0.43 -15.64
CA ILE A 60 -6.97 -0.79 -16.44
C ILE A 60 -7.32 -1.93 -17.41
N ARG A 61 -7.98 -2.99 -16.91
CA ARG A 61 -8.41 -4.12 -17.75
C ARG A 61 -9.42 -3.73 -18.81
N LYS A 62 -10.33 -2.81 -18.48
CA LYS A 62 -11.38 -2.35 -19.39
C LYS A 62 -10.85 -1.42 -20.49
N ARG A 63 -9.94 -0.51 -20.16
CA ARG A 63 -9.37 0.47 -21.10
C ARG A 63 -8.29 -0.13 -22.00
N GLY A 64 -7.58 -1.16 -21.52
CA GLY A 64 -6.43 -1.75 -22.21
C GLY A 64 -5.19 -0.83 -22.22
N GLY A 65 -4.21 -1.13 -23.06
CA GLY A 65 -2.99 -0.32 -23.19
C GLY A 65 -1.95 -0.55 -22.09
N VAL A 66 -1.08 0.44 -21.87
CA VAL A 66 0.07 0.33 -20.96
C VAL A 66 -0.22 1.06 -19.65
N ALA A 67 -0.27 0.32 -18.55
CA ALA A 67 -0.30 0.88 -17.20
C ALA A 67 1.13 1.20 -16.73
N ARG A 68 1.32 2.37 -16.10
CA ARG A 68 2.60 2.82 -15.54
C ARG A 68 2.42 3.19 -14.07
N MET A 69 3.52 3.60 -13.45
CA MET A 69 3.51 4.22 -12.13
C MET A 69 2.54 5.43 -12.11
N PRO A 70 1.82 5.66 -11.00
CA PRO A 70 1.06 6.89 -10.81
C PRO A 70 1.95 8.13 -10.94
N ASP A 71 1.35 9.25 -11.30
CA ASP A 71 2.03 10.54 -11.32
C ASP A 71 2.68 10.83 -9.94
N PRO A 72 4.00 11.04 -9.86
CA PRO A 72 4.68 11.36 -8.61
C PRO A 72 4.07 12.55 -7.87
N GLU A 73 3.45 13.50 -8.57
CA GLU A 73 2.81 14.66 -7.93
C GLU A 73 1.57 14.26 -7.11
N ARG A 74 0.91 13.14 -7.45
CA ARG A 74 -0.29 12.66 -6.73
C ARG A 74 0.03 11.87 -5.46
N VAL A 75 1.24 11.34 -5.34
CA VAL A 75 1.61 10.51 -4.17
C VAL A 75 1.67 11.34 -2.88
N PRO A 76 2.35 12.52 -2.84
CA PRO A 76 2.34 13.40 -1.67
C PRO A 76 0.93 13.81 -1.26
N GLU A 77 0.05 14.05 -2.23
CA GLU A 77 -1.34 14.45 -1.98
C GLU A 77 -2.13 13.44 -1.15
N ILE A 78 -1.86 12.14 -1.37
CA ILE A 78 -2.48 11.05 -0.63
C ILE A 78 -1.77 10.83 0.70
N ILE A 79 -0.44 10.95 0.74
CA ILE A 79 0.34 10.88 1.99
C ILE A 79 -0.13 11.94 2.98
N ASP A 80 -0.41 13.16 2.52
CA ASP A 80 -0.84 14.26 3.38
C ASP A 80 -2.29 14.11 3.88
N GLU A 81 -3.11 13.30 3.20
CA GLU A 81 -4.53 13.12 3.55
C GLU A 81 -4.75 12.07 4.65
N VAL A 82 -3.93 11.02 4.72
CA VAL A 82 -4.12 9.88 5.63
C VAL A 82 -2.96 9.69 6.60
N SER A 83 -3.23 9.09 7.76
CA SER A 83 -2.21 8.75 8.76
C SER A 83 -1.62 7.35 8.60
N ILE A 84 -2.30 6.48 7.83
CA ILE A 84 -1.86 5.11 7.53
C ILE A 84 -0.79 5.07 6.42
N PRO A 85 0.08 4.03 6.39
CA PRO A 85 1.10 3.89 5.36
C PRO A 85 0.54 3.96 3.93
N VAL A 86 1.27 4.67 3.07
CA VAL A 86 0.98 4.78 1.63
C VAL A 86 2.02 3.98 0.85
N MET A 87 1.54 3.15 -0.07
CA MET A 87 2.35 2.33 -0.97
C MET A 87 2.17 2.82 -2.43
N GLY A 88 3.22 2.74 -3.25
CA GLY A 88 3.23 3.15 -4.65
C GLY A 88 4.43 2.62 -5.41
#